data_AF-A0A661NZG5-F1
#
_entry.id   AF-A0A661NZG5-F1
#
_cell.length_a   1.000
_cell.length_b   1.000
_cell.length_c   1.000
_cell.angle_alpha   90.00
_cell.angle_beta   90.00
_cell.angle_gamma   90.00
#
_symmetry.space_group_name_H-M   'P 1'
#
loop_
_entity.id
_entity.type
_entity.pdbx_description
1 polymer ?
#
loop_
_entity_poly.entity_id
_entity_poly.type
_entity_poly.pdbx_seq_one_letter_code
_entity_poly.pdbx_strand_id
1 'polypeptide(L)'
;GLCTAKDGACIASSDEECKKADICKHNGACTAKDGKCTVGGDADCKQSTACEKQGFCKAKGNNCIKEKTEKKEEKKEEKDKPEG
;
A
#
# COMPACT_ATOMS: atom_id res chain seq x y z
N GLY A 1 -7.57 -11.42 -15.00
CA GLY A 1 -8.15 -10.40 -14.11
C GLY A 1 -7.03 -9.82 -13.27
N LEU A 2 -7.22 -8.61 -12.73
CA LEU A 2 -6.30 -8.01 -11.74
C LEU A 2 -6.55 -8.54 -10.31
N CYS A 3 -7.49 -9.48 -10.17
CA CYS A 3 -7.84 -10.15 -8.94
C CYS A 3 -8.47 -11.51 -9.23
N THR A 4 -8.52 -12.34 -8.19
CA THR A 4 -9.16 -13.64 -8.15
C THR A 4 -10.57 -13.51 -7.57
N ALA A 5 -11.58 -14.07 -8.24
CA ALA A 5 -12.94 -14.13 -7.73
C ALA A 5 -13.07 -15.24 -6.68
N LYS A 6 -13.40 -14.88 -5.44
CA LYS A 6 -13.65 -15.81 -4.33
C LYS A 6 -14.89 -15.38 -3.55
N ASP A 7 -15.86 -16.28 -3.41
CA ASP A 7 -17.13 -16.03 -2.69
C ASP A 7 -17.88 -14.77 -3.17
N GLY A 8 -17.83 -14.49 -4.47
CA GLY A 8 -18.45 -13.30 -5.07
C GLY A 8 -17.66 -11.99 -4.88
N ALA A 9 -16.49 -12.04 -4.24
CA ALA A 9 -15.58 -10.92 -4.05
C ALA A 9 -14.31 -11.05 -4.91
N CYS A 10 -13.73 -9.91 -5.28
CA CYS A 10 -12.46 -9.78 -5.98
C CYS A 10 -11.35 -9.64 -4.94
N ILE A 11 -10.51 -10.67 -4.78
CA ILE A 11 -9.43 -10.73 -3.80
C ILE A 11 -8.05 -10.79 -4.46
N ALA A 12 -7.06 -10.22 -3.80
CA ALA A 12 -5.66 -10.42 -4.15
C ALA A 12 -5.22 -11.79 -3.61
N SER A 13 -5.11 -12.79 -4.50
CA SER A 13 -4.70 -14.14 -4.06
C SER A 13 -3.18 -14.35 -4.10
N SER A 14 -2.45 -13.48 -4.81
CA SER A 14 -1.00 -13.58 -4.98
C SER A 14 -0.35 -12.21 -5.13
N ASP A 15 0.92 -12.12 -4.72
CA ASP A 15 1.75 -10.92 -4.90
C ASP A 15 1.84 -10.48 -6.37
N GLU A 16 1.81 -11.43 -7.30
CA GLU A 16 1.82 -11.14 -8.74
C GLU A 16 0.59 -10.38 -9.22
N GLU A 17 -0.58 -10.60 -8.60
CA GLU A 17 -1.78 -9.81 -8.90
C GLU A 17 -1.61 -8.38 -8.35
N CYS A 18 -1.10 -8.26 -7.12
CA CYS A 18 -0.83 -6.96 -6.50
C CYS A 18 0.21 -6.16 -7.29
N LYS A 19 1.28 -6.79 -7.76
CA LYS A 19 2.31 -6.16 -8.59
C LYS A 19 1.79 -5.63 -9.92
N LYS A 20 0.73 -6.22 -10.45
CA LYS A 20 0.06 -5.75 -11.69
C LYS A 20 -0.97 -4.67 -11.43
N ALA A 21 -1.37 -4.45 -10.18
CA ALA A 21 -2.36 -3.45 -9.80
C ALA A 21 -1.74 -2.05 -9.65
N ASP A 22 -2.49 -1.01 -10.01
CA ASP A 22 -2.07 0.39 -9.86
C ASP A 22 -1.73 0.77 -8.42
N ILE A 23 -2.32 0.09 -7.43
CA ILE A 23 -2.03 0.35 -6.02
C ILE A 23 -0.58 -0.01 -5.64
N CYS A 24 0.01 -1.04 -6.26
CA CYS A 24 1.43 -1.34 -6.09
C CYS A 24 2.28 -0.23 -6.72
N LYS A 25 1.98 0.14 -7.96
CA LYS A 25 2.72 1.17 -8.70
C LYS A 25 2.69 2.53 -8.00
N HIS A 26 1.53 2.96 -7.49
CA HIS A 26 1.40 4.29 -6.90
C HIS A 26 1.73 4.33 -5.42
N ASN A 27 1.31 3.34 -4.64
CA ASN A 27 1.38 3.36 -3.17
C ASN A 27 2.32 2.31 -2.57
N GLY A 28 2.93 1.44 -3.38
CA GLY A 28 3.81 0.38 -2.89
C GLY A 28 3.09 -0.77 -2.20
N ALA A 29 1.79 -0.95 -2.44
CA ALA A 29 1.05 -2.10 -1.91
C ALA A 29 1.16 -3.30 -2.86
N CYS A 30 2.29 -4.00 -2.82
CA CYS A 30 2.66 -5.03 -3.80
C CYS A 30 2.58 -6.47 -3.26
N THR A 31 2.22 -6.65 -2.00
CA THR A 31 2.14 -7.97 -1.33
C THR A 31 0.70 -8.35 -1.04
N ALA A 32 0.29 -9.55 -1.45
CA ALA A 32 -1.02 -10.08 -1.14
C ALA A 32 -1.05 -10.61 0.31
N LYS A 33 -1.94 -10.04 1.12
CA LYS A 33 -2.15 -10.45 2.51
C LYS A 33 -3.62 -10.32 2.87
N ASP A 34 -4.20 -11.38 3.45
CA ASP A 34 -5.61 -11.45 3.84
C ASP A 34 -6.59 -11.08 2.69
N GLY A 35 -6.24 -11.47 1.47
CA GLY A 35 -7.03 -11.18 0.26
C GLY A 35 -6.94 -9.74 -0.24
N LYS A 36 -6.01 -8.93 0.27
CA LYS A 36 -5.80 -7.53 -0.11
C LYS A 36 -4.34 -7.26 -0.49
N CYS A 37 -4.12 -6.22 -1.28
CA CYS A 37 -2.77 -5.74 -1.55
C CYS A 37 -2.30 -4.81 -0.44
N THR A 38 -1.11 -5.09 0.07
CA THR A 38 -0.51 -4.51 1.26
C THR A 38 0.96 -4.19 1.01
N VAL A 39 1.53 -3.29 1.81
CA VAL A 39 2.97 -3.00 1.80
C VAL A 39 3.67 -4.12 2.58
N GLY A 40 4.46 -4.95 1.90
CA GLY A 40 5.24 -6.03 2.51
C GLY A 40 6.58 -5.55 3.08
N GLY A 41 7.11 -4.42 2.59
CA GLY A 41 8.31 -3.81 3.14
C GLY A 41 8.85 -2.64 2.33
N ASP A 42 10.03 -2.15 2.72
CA ASP A 42 10.70 -1.00 2.08
C ASP A 42 10.89 -1.20 0.57
N ALA A 43 11.10 -2.44 0.12
CA ALA A 43 11.23 -2.76 -1.31
C ALA A 43 9.98 -2.36 -2.10
N ASP A 44 8.79 -2.56 -1.52
CA ASP A 44 7.55 -2.22 -2.19
C ASP A 44 7.32 -0.71 -2.22
N CYS A 45 7.69 -0.01 -1.16
CA CYS A 45 7.65 1.44 -1.15
C CYS A 45 8.62 2.05 -2.16
N LYS A 46 9.84 1.51 -2.27
CA LYS A 46 10.88 2.00 -3.17
C LYS A 46 10.55 1.91 -4.65
N GLN A 47 9.76 0.90 -5.06
CA GLN A 47 9.31 0.77 -6.45
C GLN A 47 8.09 1.65 -6.77
N SER A 48 7.52 2.33 -5.79
CA SER A 48 6.31 3.14 -5.99
C SER A 48 6.64 4.53 -6.50
N THR A 49 5.73 5.07 -7.31
CA THR A 49 5.79 6.47 -7.76
C THR A 49 5.69 7.45 -6.57
N ALA A 50 5.08 7.07 -5.45
CA ALA A 50 5.08 7.88 -4.23
C ALA A 50 6.48 8.01 -3.62
N CYS A 51 7.33 6.99 -3.70
CA CYS A 51 8.75 7.12 -3.35
C CYS A 51 9.44 8.11 -4.29
N GLU A 52 9.33 7.91 -5.61
CA GLU A 52 10.03 8.75 -6.59
C GLU A 52 9.62 10.22 -6.55
N LYS A 53 8.31 10.50 -6.44
CA LYS A 53 7.78 11.87 -6.52
C LYS A 53 7.68 12.58 -5.18
N GLN A 54 7.49 11.82 -4.09
CA GLN A 54 7.11 12.38 -2.80
C GLN A 54 8.02 11.93 -1.64
N GLY A 55 8.97 11.03 -1.89
CA GLY A 55 9.92 10.52 -0.89
C GLY A 55 9.38 9.44 0.04
N PHE A 56 8.20 8.86 -0.26
CA PHE A 56 7.57 7.80 0.54
C PHE A 56 8.21 6.43 0.31
N CYS A 57 9.49 6.27 0.64
CA CYS A 57 10.27 5.07 0.31
C CYS A 57 10.42 4.09 1.48
N LYS A 58 9.84 4.38 2.65
CA LYS A 58 9.94 3.54 3.86
C LYS A 58 8.61 2.88 4.19
N ALA A 59 8.61 1.59 4.49
CA ALA A 59 7.42 0.90 4.98
C ALA A 59 7.23 1.15 6.48
N LYS A 60 6.00 1.48 6.87
CA LYS A 60 5.55 1.53 8.27
C LYS A 60 4.15 0.95 8.36
N GLY A 61 4.05 -0.26 8.91
CA GLY A 61 2.80 -1.02 8.89
C GLY A 61 2.38 -1.31 7.45
N ASN A 62 1.15 -0.97 7.09
CA ASN A 62 0.63 -1.17 5.74
C ASN A 62 0.74 0.08 4.83
N ASN A 63 1.58 1.05 5.21
CA ASN A 63 1.72 2.30 4.48
C ASN A 63 3.18 2.56 4.15
N CYS A 64 3.39 3.18 3.00
CA CYS A 64 4.65 3.85 2.73
C CYS A 64 4.63 5.21 3.42
N ILE A 65 5.76 5.59 4.01
CA ILE A 65 6.00 6.85 4.71
C ILE A 65 7.27 7.48 4.15
N LYS A 66 7.41 8.79 4.36
CA LYS A 66 8.63 9.50 3.97
C LYS A 66 9.84 8.96 4.73
N GLU A 67 10.98 8.82 4.05
CA GLU A 67 12.28 8.59 4.69
C GLU A 67 12.71 9.88 5.42
N LYS A 68 12.03 10.22 6.52
CA LYS A 68 12.32 11.33 7.46
C LYS A 68 13.23 12.45 6.91
N THR A 69 12.64 13.55 6.41
CA THR A 69 13.25 14.87 6.65
C THR A 69 12.87 15.26 8.08
N GLU A 70 13.87 15.53 8.90
CA GLU A 70 13.72 15.86 10.31
C GLU A 70 12.70 17.00 10.55
N LYS A 71 11.84 16.80 11.57
CA LYS A 71 10.91 17.74 12.24
C LYS A 71 9.48 17.88 11.65
N LYS A 72 8.52 17.40 12.47
CA LYS A 72 7.07 17.72 12.49
C LYS A 72 6.33 17.16 11.25
N GLU A 73 5.30 16.32 11.32
CA GLU A 73 4.11 16.41 12.14
C GLU A 73 3.48 15.01 12.30
N GLU A 74 3.41 14.56 13.55
CA GLU A 74 2.39 13.62 14.01
C GLU A 74 1.05 14.36 14.00
N LYS A 75 0.21 14.12 12.99
CA LYS A 75 -1.27 14.16 13.06
C LYS A 75 -1.84 14.09 11.65
N LYS A 76 -2.30 12.90 11.25
CA LYS A 76 -3.64 12.72 10.63
C LYS A 76 -3.92 11.23 10.40
N GLU A 77 -4.00 10.46 11.49
CA GLU A 77 -4.82 9.25 11.50
C GLU A 77 -6.21 9.68 11.96
N GLU A 78 -6.99 10.27 11.05
CA GLU A 78 -8.45 10.33 11.19
C GLU A 78 -9.07 10.58 9.81
N LYS A 79 -9.84 9.58 9.37
CA LYS A 79 -10.93 9.57 8.38
C LYS A 79 -11.10 8.12 7.94
N ASP A 80 -12.22 7.43 8.03
CA ASP A 80 -13.54 7.75 8.56
C ASP A 80 -14.26 6.39 8.52
N LYS A 81 -14.49 5.74 9.67
CA LYS A 81 -15.43 4.62 9.78
C LYS A 81 -16.73 5.26 10.24
N PRO A 82 -17.77 5.38 9.41
CA PRO A 82 -19.06 5.78 9.92
C PRO A 82 -19.60 4.64 10.79
N GLU A 83 -19.68 4.88 12.10
CA GLU A 83 -20.60 4.18 12.99
C GLU A 83 -21.78 5.12 13.22
N GLY A 84 -22.97 4.71 12.79
CA GLY A 84 -24.21 5.48 12.92
C GLY A 84 -25.30 4.92 12.03
#